data_AF-A0A7U6KNC0-F1
#
_entry.id   AF-A0A7U6KNC0-F1
#
_cell.length_a   1.000
_cell.length_b   1.000
_cell.length_c   1.000
_cell.angle_alpha   90.00
_cell.angle_beta   90.00
_cell.angle_gamma   90.00
#
_symmetry.space_group_name_H-M   'P 1'
#
loop_
_entity.id
_entity.type
_entity.pdbx_description
1 polymer ?
#
loop_
_entity_poly.entity_id
_entity_poly.type
_entity_poly.pdbx_seq_one_letter_code
_entity_poly.pdbx_strand_id
1 'polypeptide(L)'
;MAMSGVLDQLKTAQGEQAMPNVQFADLAGGSDTAVIALLAAVFAAQRTGKGRHIAISMTHSLYNHMVMPKVTGKLISRFSGDNSNSASNNTSSTAPMPQHDFLGGALPCYRLYQTADQRHMAVGSLELKFWQGLCEGIGVASA
;
A
#
# COMPACT_ATOMS: atom_id res chain seq x y z
N MET A 1 1.50 13.28 -4.11
CA MET A 1 2.19 12.01 -3.82
C MET A 1 3.42 12.17 -2.94
N ALA A 2 4.35 13.08 -3.27
CA ALA A 2 5.55 13.31 -2.44
C ALA A 2 5.20 13.67 -0.99
N MET A 3 4.41 14.74 -0.80
CA MET A 3 4.00 15.19 0.54
C MET A 3 3.14 14.19 1.33
N SER A 4 2.46 13.28 0.64
CA SER A 4 1.61 12.27 1.28
C SER A 4 2.37 11.03 1.72
N GLY A 5 3.65 10.87 1.34
CA GLY A 5 4.45 9.65 1.56
C GLY A 5 4.21 8.55 0.51
N VAL A 6 3.09 8.59 -0.24
CA VAL A 6 2.78 7.60 -1.29
C VAL A 6 3.86 7.47 -2.35
N LEU A 7 4.55 8.57 -2.71
CA LEU A 7 5.62 8.49 -3.71
C LEU A 7 6.77 7.59 -3.25
N ASP A 8 7.10 7.63 -1.95
CA ASP A 8 8.16 6.83 -1.35
C ASP A 8 7.82 5.32 -1.39
N GLN A 9 6.52 4.99 -1.35
CA GLN A 9 6.00 3.62 -1.46
C GLN A 9 6.00 3.06 -2.88
N LEU A 10 6.42 3.85 -3.88
CA LEU A 10 6.53 3.43 -5.27
C LEU A 10 7.98 3.15 -5.69
N LYS A 11 8.92 3.14 -4.75
CA LYS A 11 10.32 2.78 -5.04
C LYS A 11 10.46 1.32 -5.45
N THR A 12 11.44 1.03 -6.32
CA THR A 12 11.85 -0.35 -6.65
C THR A 12 12.59 -0.99 -5.48
N ALA A 13 12.90 -2.29 -5.58
CA ALA A 13 13.72 -3.01 -4.60
C ALA A 13 15.07 -2.31 -4.35
N GLN A 14 15.61 -1.76 -5.44
CA GLN A 14 16.90 -1.09 -5.51
C GLN A 14 16.84 0.36 -5.01
N GLY A 15 15.65 0.83 -4.59
CA GLY A 15 15.43 2.18 -4.09
C GLY A 15 15.21 3.24 -5.18
N GLU A 16 15.16 2.85 -6.45
CA GLU A 16 14.90 3.78 -7.57
C GLU A 16 13.44 4.22 -7.55
N GLN A 17 13.18 5.48 -7.91
CA GLN A 17 11.82 6.01 -7.93
C GLN A 17 11.08 5.55 -9.18
N ALA A 18 10.08 4.68 -9.05
CA ALA A 18 9.21 4.35 -10.18
C ALA A 18 8.17 5.46 -10.40
N MET A 19 7.90 5.76 -11.67
CA MET A 19 6.83 6.65 -12.09
C MET A 19 5.66 5.82 -12.62
N PRO A 20 4.55 5.69 -11.89
CA PRO A 20 3.37 5.01 -12.40
C PRO A 20 2.72 5.86 -13.49
N ASN A 21 2.16 5.20 -14.50
CA ASN A 21 1.30 5.85 -15.50
C ASN A 21 -0.16 6.03 -15.01
N VAL A 22 -0.46 5.57 -13.78
CA VAL A 22 -1.74 5.74 -13.10
C VAL A 22 -1.68 6.95 -12.17
N GLN A 23 -2.68 7.82 -12.27
CA GLN A 23 -2.78 9.06 -11.49
C GLN A 23 -3.37 8.80 -10.10
N PHE A 24 -2.64 8.09 -9.23
CA PHE A 24 -3.12 7.73 -7.89
C PHE A 24 -3.62 8.93 -7.07
N ALA A 25 -2.93 10.08 -7.18
CA ALA A 25 -3.33 11.27 -6.46
C ALA A 25 -4.65 11.84 -6.95
N ASP A 26 -4.87 11.89 -8.26
CA ASP A 26 -6.06 12.46 -8.87
C ASP A 26 -7.25 11.53 -8.63
N LEU A 27 -7.07 10.22 -8.83
CA LEU A 27 -8.11 9.22 -8.66
C LEU A 27 -8.43 8.96 -7.18
N ALA A 28 -7.56 8.26 -6.45
CA ALA A 28 -7.82 7.85 -5.07
C ALA A 28 -7.77 9.04 -4.09
N GLY A 29 -6.78 9.93 -4.26
CA GLY A 29 -6.64 11.09 -3.39
C GLY A 29 -7.69 12.18 -3.63
N GLY A 30 -8.12 12.36 -4.88
CA GLY A 30 -8.99 13.45 -5.32
C GLY A 30 -10.42 12.96 -5.55
N SER A 31 -10.67 12.42 -6.74
CA SER A 31 -11.99 12.08 -7.28
C SER A 31 -12.76 11.11 -6.39
N ASP A 32 -12.18 9.97 -6.01
CA ASP A 32 -12.88 8.96 -5.19
C ASP A 32 -13.24 9.52 -3.82
N THR A 33 -12.30 10.24 -3.19
CA THR A 33 -12.55 10.89 -1.89
C THR A 33 -13.64 11.96 -2.00
N ALA A 34 -13.64 12.74 -3.10
CA ALA A 34 -14.66 13.75 -3.36
C ALA A 34 -16.04 13.13 -3.57
N VAL A 35 -16.13 12.04 -4.34
CA VAL A 35 -17.38 11.30 -4.57
C VAL A 35 -17.93 10.76 -3.24
N ILE A 36 -17.09 10.12 -2.43
CA ILE A 36 -17.49 9.60 -1.11
C ILE A 36 -18.01 10.73 -0.21
N ALA A 37 -17.29 11.85 -0.13
CA ALA A 37 -17.68 12.99 0.70
C ALA A 37 -18.98 13.64 0.20
N LEU A 38 -19.17 13.76 -1.11
CA LEU A 38 -20.38 14.30 -1.73
C LEU A 38 -21.58 13.42 -1.44
N LEU A 39 -21.45 12.10 -1.63
CA LEU A 39 -22.52 11.14 -1.34
C LEU A 39 -22.90 11.17 0.14
N ALA A 40 -21.91 11.23 1.05
CA ALA A 40 -22.17 11.37 2.48
C ALA A 40 -22.88 12.69 2.83
N ALA A 41 -22.51 13.80 2.17
CA ALA A 41 -23.16 15.09 2.36
C ALA A 41 -24.60 15.09 1.84
N VAL A 42 -24.86 14.50 0.67
CA VAL A 42 -26.23 14.36 0.11
C VAL A 42 -27.08 13.51 1.05
N PHE A 43 -26.56 12.39 1.53
CA PHE A 43 -27.25 11.53 2.50
C PHE A 43 -27.61 12.25 3.80
N ALA A 44 -26.71 13.12 4.29
CA ALA A 44 -26.99 13.97 5.45
C ALA A 44 -28.00 15.08 5.14
N ALA A 45 -27.89 15.72 3.99
CA ALA A 45 -28.78 16.80 3.56
C ALA A 45 -30.22 16.31 3.37
N GLN A 46 -30.43 15.10 2.86
CA GLN A 46 -31.76 14.49 2.74
C GLN A 46 -32.51 14.39 4.08
N ARG A 47 -31.80 14.23 5.20
CA ARG A 47 -32.41 14.12 6.53
C ARG A 47 -32.53 15.43 7.28
N THR A 48 -31.60 16.34 7.02
CA THR A 48 -31.45 17.58 7.79
C THR A 48 -31.98 18.80 7.05
N GLY A 49 -32.22 18.69 5.73
CA GLY A 49 -32.54 19.81 4.84
C GLY A 49 -31.38 20.79 4.63
N LYS A 50 -30.19 20.51 5.15
CA LYS A 50 -29.03 21.43 5.11
C LYS A 50 -27.89 20.85 4.28
N GLY A 51 -27.44 21.61 3.29
CA GLY A 51 -26.20 21.34 2.59
C GLY A 51 -24.97 21.67 3.45
N ARG A 52 -23.78 21.34 2.94
CA ARG A 52 -22.51 21.69 3.57
C ARG A 52 -21.42 21.94 2.53
N HIS A 53 -20.42 22.73 2.90
CA HIS A 53 -19.18 22.84 2.15
C HIS A 53 -18.31 21.59 2.36
N ILE A 54 -17.66 21.12 1.30
CA ILE A 54 -16.78 19.95 1.31
C ILE A 54 -15.41 20.41 0.80
N ALA A 55 -14.38 20.22 1.61
CA ALA A 55 -13.00 20.50 1.23
C ALA A 55 -12.22 19.19 1.15
N ILE A 56 -11.63 18.91 -0.01
CA ILE A 56 -10.86 17.68 -0.27
C ILE A 56 -9.40 18.06 -0.48
N SER A 57 -8.50 17.36 0.23
CA SER A 57 -7.05 17.53 0.07
C SER A 57 -6.45 16.22 -0.43
N MET A 58 -6.01 16.20 -1.69
CA MET A 58 -5.40 15.01 -2.29
C MET A 58 -4.23 14.46 -1.47
N THR A 59 -3.45 15.35 -0.84
CA THR A 59 -2.35 14.98 0.05
C THR A 59 -2.83 14.23 1.29
N HIS A 60 -3.83 14.74 2.00
CA HIS A 60 -4.36 14.08 3.20
C HIS A 60 -5.12 12.80 2.86
N SER A 61 -5.91 12.81 1.79
CA SER A 61 -6.63 11.64 1.31
C SER A 61 -5.66 10.51 0.96
N LEU A 62 -4.60 10.79 0.19
CA LEU A 62 -3.57 9.79 -0.12
C LEU A 62 -2.84 9.31 1.13
N TYR A 63 -2.51 10.22 2.06
CA TYR A 63 -1.90 9.83 3.33
C TYR A 63 -2.79 8.85 4.10
N ASN A 64 -4.11 9.06 4.10
CA ASN A 64 -5.07 8.15 4.73
C ASN A 64 -5.17 6.80 4.01
N HIS A 65 -5.04 6.77 2.68
CA HIS A 65 -5.01 5.53 1.90
C HIS A 65 -3.79 4.64 2.21
N MET A 66 -2.70 5.20 2.75
CA MET A 66 -1.54 4.42 3.22
C MET A 66 -1.80 3.65 4.53
N VAL A 67 -3.07 3.39 4.89
CA VAL A 67 -3.43 2.65 6.12
C VAL A 67 -2.71 1.30 6.19
N MET A 68 -2.66 0.55 5.09
CA MET A 68 -2.00 -0.77 5.08
C MET A 68 -0.49 -0.64 5.32
N PRO A 69 0.30 0.07 4.49
CA PRO A 69 1.74 0.26 4.75
C PRO A 69 2.08 0.76 6.16
N LYS A 70 1.24 1.62 6.74
CA LYS A 70 1.43 2.12 8.12
C LYS A 70 1.26 1.04 9.19
N VAL A 71 0.38 0.08 8.94
CA VAL A 71 0.07 -1.01 9.89
C VAL A 71 1.04 -2.17 9.69
N THR A 72 1.20 -2.62 8.45
CA THR A 72 2.09 -3.74 8.09
C THR A 72 3.55 -3.41 8.35
N GLY A 73 3.95 -2.15 8.13
CA GLY A 73 5.32 -1.73 8.39
C GLY A 73 5.72 -1.77 9.87
N LYS A 74 4.75 -1.53 10.77
CA LYS A 74 4.93 -1.72 12.22
C LYS A 74 4.90 -3.18 12.63
N LEU A 75 4.23 -4.03 11.86
CA LEU A 75 4.14 -5.46 12.14
C LEU A 75 5.46 -6.15 11.80
N ILE A 76 6.04 -5.85 10.64
CA ILE A 76 7.29 -6.47 10.21
C ILE A 76 8.47 -6.09 11.10
N SER A 77 8.54 -4.85 11.59
CA SER A 77 9.58 -4.43 12.55
C SER A 77 9.52 -5.20 13.88
N ARG A 78 8.34 -5.67 14.29
CA ARG A 78 8.19 -6.53 15.48
C ARG A 78 8.64 -7.97 15.25
N PHE A 79 8.49 -8.49 14.03
CA PHE A 79 8.88 -9.87 13.70
C PHE A 79 10.36 -10.01 13.38
N SER A 80 10.98 -9.01 12.74
CA SER A 80 12.38 -9.08 12.32
C SER A 80 13.38 -8.89 13.46
N GLY A 81 12.93 -8.56 14.68
CA GLY A 81 13.81 -8.24 15.82
C GLY A 81 14.68 -6.99 15.63
N ASP A 82 14.54 -6.36 14.47
CA ASP A 82 15.35 -5.24 14.04
C ASP A 82 14.70 -3.93 14.48
N ASN A 83 15.04 -3.52 15.69
CA ASN A 83 14.70 -2.20 16.22
C ASN A 83 15.55 -1.09 15.57
N SER A 84 16.47 -1.38 14.63
CA SER A 84 17.30 -0.34 13.98
C SER A 84 16.52 0.52 12.97
N ASN A 85 15.35 0.07 12.52
CA ASN A 85 14.37 0.90 11.80
C ASN A 85 13.43 1.68 12.74
N SER A 86 13.64 1.59 14.06
CA SER A 86 13.05 2.54 15.01
C SER A 86 13.78 3.87 14.87
N ALA A 87 13.19 4.77 14.08
CA ALA A 87 13.42 6.21 14.17
C ALA A 87 14.91 6.62 14.05
N SER A 88 15.48 6.51 12.85
CA SER A 88 16.56 7.45 12.51
C SER A 88 15.93 8.84 12.35
N ASN A 89 16.30 9.69 13.30
CA ASN A 89 15.85 11.06 13.50
C ASN A 89 15.82 11.90 12.20
N ASN A 90 14.75 12.70 12.05
CA ASN A 90 14.66 13.89 11.19
C ASN A 90 14.47 13.74 9.66
N THR A 91 13.93 12.64 9.15
CA THR A 91 13.33 12.62 7.80
C THR A 91 11.95 11.95 7.81
N SER A 92 10.98 12.60 7.19
CA SER A 92 9.54 12.29 7.24
C SER A 92 9.12 11.07 6.41
N SER A 93 9.79 9.91 6.56
CA SER A 93 9.42 8.66 5.85
C SER A 93 9.93 7.43 6.60
N THR A 94 9.25 7.00 7.67
CA THR A 94 9.59 5.79 8.45
C THR A 94 8.70 4.59 8.09
N ALA A 95 8.20 4.53 6.86
CA ALA A 95 7.53 3.34 6.34
C ALA A 95 8.60 2.41 5.72
N PRO A 96 8.52 1.09 5.91
CA PRO A 96 9.45 0.18 5.25
C PRO A 96 9.39 0.40 3.74
N MET A 97 10.57 0.30 3.11
CA MET A 97 10.63 0.35 1.66
C MET A 97 9.75 -0.76 1.07
N PRO A 98 9.19 -0.57 -0.13
CA PRO A 98 8.60 -1.66 -0.89
C PRO A 98 9.52 -2.89 -0.87
N GLN A 99 8.92 -4.08 -0.85
CA GLN A 99 9.59 -5.39 -0.72
C GLN A 99 10.17 -5.72 0.66
N HIS A 100 10.16 -4.76 1.59
CA HIS A 100 10.53 -4.96 2.99
C HIS A 100 9.33 -4.80 3.93
N ASP A 101 8.13 -4.64 3.36
CA ASP A 101 6.86 -4.62 4.08
C ASP A 101 6.11 -5.95 3.91
N PHE A 102 5.32 -6.33 4.92
CA PHE A 102 4.58 -7.59 4.97
C PHE A 102 3.68 -7.78 3.74
N LEU A 103 2.99 -6.72 3.31
CA LEU A 103 2.18 -6.70 2.09
C LEU A 103 2.82 -5.88 0.96
N GLY A 104 4.12 -5.59 1.09
CA GLY A 104 4.90 -4.89 0.09
C GLY A 104 5.86 -5.79 -0.69
N GLY A 105 5.95 -7.09 -0.38
CA GLY A 105 6.86 -8.03 -1.06
C GLY A 105 7.82 -8.80 -0.15
N ALA A 106 7.79 -8.58 1.16
CA ALA A 106 8.72 -9.25 2.09
C ALA A 106 8.46 -10.76 2.21
N LEU A 107 7.22 -11.18 2.01
CA LEU A 107 6.84 -12.59 2.11
C LEU A 107 6.98 -13.29 0.75
N PRO A 108 7.55 -14.51 0.68
CA PRO A 108 7.56 -15.32 -0.54
C PRO A 108 6.15 -15.55 -1.10
N CYS A 109 5.17 -15.70 -0.23
CA CYS A 109 3.78 -15.89 -0.61
C CYS A 109 3.03 -14.59 -1.02
N TYR A 110 3.67 -13.42 -0.95
CA TYR A 110 3.07 -12.15 -1.36
C TYR A 110 4.10 -11.23 -2.02
N ARG A 111 4.48 -11.54 -3.27
CA ARG A 111 5.50 -10.80 -4.04
C ARG A 111 5.43 -11.07 -5.54
N LEU A 112 6.22 -10.29 -6.29
CA LEU A 112 6.46 -10.53 -7.72
C LEU A 112 7.70 -11.41 -7.93
N TYR A 113 7.64 -12.26 -8.96
CA TYR A 113 8.72 -13.13 -9.41
C TYR A 113 8.93 -12.99 -10.91
N GLN A 114 10.18 -12.93 -11.35
CA GLN A 114 10.52 -12.93 -12.76
C GLN A 114 10.46 -14.36 -13.32
N THR A 115 9.82 -14.54 -14.48
CA THR A 115 9.69 -15.83 -15.18
C THR A 115 10.78 -15.99 -16.23
N ALA A 116 10.99 -17.22 -16.72
CA ALA A 116 12.06 -17.54 -17.69
C ALA A 116 11.96 -16.72 -18.99
N ASP A 117 10.74 -16.39 -19.41
CA ASP A 117 10.44 -15.54 -20.57
C ASP A 117 10.47 -14.03 -20.26
N GLN A 118 11.14 -13.64 -19.16
CA GLN A 118 11.37 -12.24 -18.77
C GLN A 118 10.10 -11.45 -18.45
N ARG A 119 8.99 -12.14 -18.18
CA ARG A 119 7.76 -11.55 -17.64
C ARG A 119 7.74 -11.67 -16.11
N HIS A 120 6.64 -11.25 -15.50
CA HIS A 120 6.46 -11.31 -14.05
C HIS A 120 5.22 -12.13 -13.69
N MET A 121 5.34 -12.93 -12.65
CA MET A 121 4.24 -13.61 -11.97
C MET A 121 3.99 -12.91 -10.63
N ALA A 122 2.73 -12.56 -10.36
CA ALA A 122 2.31 -12.06 -9.04
C ALA A 122 1.83 -13.22 -8.18
N VAL A 123 2.46 -13.41 -7.03
CA VAL A 123 2.04 -14.38 -6.01
C VAL A 123 1.40 -13.61 -4.86
N GLY A 124 0.21 -14.04 -4.45
CA GLY A 124 -0.59 -13.43 -3.37
C GLY A 124 -1.27 -14.46 -2.47
N SER A 125 -0.62 -15.61 -2.26
CA SER A 125 -1.13 -16.77 -1.53
C SER A 125 -0.90 -16.65 -0.01
N LEU A 126 -1.46 -15.63 0.63
CA LEU A 126 -1.25 -15.38 2.07
C LEU A 126 -1.81 -16.49 2.98
N GLU A 127 -2.95 -17.08 2.62
CA GLU A 127 -3.54 -18.18 3.37
C GLU A 127 -2.78 -19.49 3.13
N LEU A 128 -2.49 -20.21 4.22
CA LEU A 128 -1.66 -21.43 4.20
C LEU A 128 -2.10 -22.44 3.13
N LYS A 129 -3.40 -22.70 3.00
CA LYS A 129 -3.94 -23.65 2.00
C LYS A 129 -3.61 -23.24 0.55
N PHE A 130 -3.58 -21.93 0.26
CA PHE A 130 -3.25 -21.43 -1.07
C PHE A 130 -1.74 -21.45 -1.31
N TRP A 131 -0.95 -21.19 -0.26
CA TRP A 131 0.51 -21.33 -0.34
C TRP A 131 0.91 -22.78 -0.59
N GLN A 132 0.33 -23.73 0.15
CA GLN A 132 0.54 -25.16 -0.04
C GLN A 132 0.15 -25.61 -1.46
N GLY A 133 -1.04 -25.20 -1.94
CA GLY A 133 -1.47 -25.53 -3.29
C GLY A 133 -0.54 -24.96 -4.37
N LEU A 134 -0.01 -23.75 -4.17
CA LEU A 134 0.99 -23.17 -5.08
C LEU A 134 2.30 -23.98 -5.04
N CYS A 135 2.82 -24.27 -3.84
CA CYS A 135 4.04 -25.05 -3.65
C CYS A 135 3.94 -26.42 -4.33
N GLU A 136 2.82 -27.12 -4.13
CA GLU A 136 2.53 -28.39 -4.80
C GLU A 136 2.52 -28.23 -6.33
N GLY A 137 1.81 -27.22 -6.84
CA GLY A 137 1.69 -26.96 -8.27
C GLY A 137 3.02 -26.65 -8.97
N ILE A 138 3.99 -26.06 -8.25
CA ILE A 138 5.34 -25.76 -8.78
C ILE A 138 6.41 -26.76 -8.34
N GLY A 139 6.03 -27.81 -7.60
CA GLY A 139 6.93 -28.90 -7.21
C GLY A 139 7.97 -28.52 -6.14
N VAL A 140 7.64 -27.60 -5.22
CA VAL A 140 8.51 -27.21 -4.10
C VAL A 140 7.85 -27.54 -2.76
N ALA A 141 8.65 -27.75 -1.71
CA ALA A 141 8.12 -27.95 -0.37
C ALA A 141 7.49 -26.67 0.17
N SER A 142 6.29 -26.77 0.75
CA SER A 142 5.69 -25.71 1.55
C SER A 142 6.34 -25.71 2.94
N ALA A 143 7.30 -24.81 3.17
CA ALA A 143 7.87 -24.55 4.49
C ALA A 143 6.91 -23.74 5.37
#